data_AF-A0AAU6T5P8-F1
#
_entry.id   AF-A0AAU6T5P8-F1
#
_cell.length_a   1.000
_cell.length_b   1.000
_cell.length_c   1.000
_cell.angle_alpha   90.00
_cell.angle_beta   90.00
_cell.angle_gamma   90.00
#
_symmetry.space_group_name_H-M   'P 1'
#
loop_
_entity.id
_entity.type
_entity.pdbx_description
1 polymer ?
#
loop_
_entity_poly.entity_id
_entity_poly.type
_entity_poly.pdbx_seq_one_letter_code
_entity_poly.pdbx_strand_id
1 'polypeptide(L)'
;MYKIQSVIIENFWGKFNAHCNFDDNVNIIIGRNGTGKTTFMNILQSVLSVDIDGIMNTNFDRIEIKLRHNSSIKTIKAKKIENPNFPIQVLEYQISQSKFQVRLIPSDDRRISPGFRRRVQEECEQIKTKLTELVTLSSLSVYRLRNGQDYEVRDKNGTRVIAPVDYKLGELLQDLTHYQLDLSQKARDVATKLQKDVLASILYSKEDSRHKGYILSYDKEKEKTDLIAAYKRLRKVRTSL
;
A
#
# COMPACT_ATOMS: atom_id res chain seq x y z
N MET A 1 -3.95 10.62 11.21
CA MET A 1 -3.06 10.65 10.01
C MET A 1 -2.64 12.08 9.74
N TYR A 2 -1.43 12.28 9.22
CA TYR A 2 -0.92 13.62 8.96
C TYR A 2 -1.51 14.19 7.66
N LYS A 3 -1.68 15.51 7.63
CA LYS A 3 -2.03 16.30 6.43
C LYS A 3 -0.81 17.03 5.92
N ILE A 4 -0.76 17.28 4.61
CA ILE A 4 0.29 18.08 4.00
C ILE A 4 0.05 19.54 4.36
N GLN A 5 1.03 20.19 4.98
CA GLN A 5 1.00 21.61 5.32
C GLN A 5 1.68 22.46 4.23
N SER A 6 2.85 22.02 3.76
CA SER A 6 3.59 22.74 2.73
C SER A 6 4.51 21.81 1.95
N VAL A 7 4.75 22.16 0.69
CA VAL A 7 5.67 21.46 -0.21
C VAL A 7 6.62 22.47 -0.84
N ILE A 8 7.91 22.14 -0.83
CA ILE A 8 8.97 22.88 -1.49
C ILE A 8 9.67 21.94 -2.46
N ILE A 9 9.80 22.34 -3.73
CA ILE A 9 10.53 21.60 -4.76
C ILE A 9 11.61 22.51 -5.33
N GLU A 10 12.85 22.05 -5.25
CA GLU A 10 14.02 22.72 -5.81
C GLU A 10 14.37 22.13 -7.18
N ASN A 11 14.83 23.01 -8.07
CA ASN A 11 15.21 22.68 -9.44
C ASN A 11 14.09 22.02 -10.27
N PHE A 12 12.85 22.43 -10.02
CA PHE A 12 11.69 22.09 -10.82
C PHE A 12 11.92 22.50 -12.29
N TRP A 13 11.83 21.53 -13.20
CA TRP A 13 12.15 21.72 -14.63
C TRP A 13 13.57 22.24 -14.91
N GLY A 14 14.52 22.01 -14.00
CA GLY A 14 15.91 22.39 -14.18
C GLY A 14 16.19 23.90 -14.05
N LYS A 15 15.20 24.71 -13.65
CA LYS A 15 15.38 26.17 -13.53
C LYS A 15 14.46 26.90 -12.56
N PHE A 16 13.39 26.26 -12.07
CA PHE A 16 12.43 26.91 -11.18
C PHE A 16 12.43 26.27 -9.81
N ASN A 17 11.93 27.00 -8.82
CA ASN A 17 11.59 26.44 -7.51
C ASN A 17 10.09 26.59 -7.32
N ALA A 18 9.44 25.56 -6.76
CA ALA A 18 8.02 25.58 -6.46
C ALA A 18 7.81 25.56 -4.94
N HIS A 19 6.91 26.41 -4.47
CA HIS A 19 6.50 26.46 -3.07
C HIS A 19 4.98 26.52 -3.00
N CYS A 20 4.38 25.62 -2.22
CA CYS A 20 2.93 25.58 -2.04
C CYS A 20 2.60 25.33 -0.57
N ASN A 21 1.70 26.14 -0.02
CA ASN A 21 1.04 25.89 1.26
C ASN A 21 -0.34 25.27 0.99
N PHE A 22 -0.77 24.38 1.87
CA PHE A 22 -2.03 23.66 1.74
C PHE A 22 -2.95 24.01 2.90
N ASP A 23 -4.25 24.13 2.60
CA ASP A 23 -5.33 24.14 3.57
C ASP A 23 -5.61 22.72 4.07
N ASP A 24 -6.15 22.60 5.29
CA ASP A 24 -6.47 21.32 5.90
C ASP A 24 -7.64 20.60 5.23
N ASN A 25 -8.45 21.29 4.43
CA ASN A 25 -9.64 20.72 3.78
C ASN A 25 -9.38 20.47 2.29
N VAL A 26 -9.75 21.41 1.44
CA VAL A 26 -9.76 21.24 -0.02
C VAL A 26 -8.83 22.26 -0.65
N ASN A 27 -7.94 21.76 -1.50
CA ASN A 27 -6.96 22.58 -2.21
C ASN A 27 -7.21 22.48 -3.71
N ILE A 28 -7.39 23.62 -4.38
CA ILE A 28 -7.62 23.68 -5.83
C ILE A 28 -6.42 24.36 -6.48
N ILE A 29 -5.67 23.63 -7.30
CA ILE A 29 -4.51 24.16 -8.02
C ILE A 29 -4.93 24.62 -9.41
N ILE A 30 -4.94 25.94 -9.62
CA ILE A 30 -5.39 26.59 -10.87
C ILE A 30 -4.23 27.32 -11.53
N GLY A 31 -4.24 27.42 -12.86
CA GLY A 31 -3.23 28.15 -13.62
C GLY A 31 -3.33 27.86 -15.11
N ARG A 32 -2.62 28.63 -15.93
CA ARG A 32 -2.62 28.45 -17.40
C ARG A 32 -2.08 27.07 -17.81
N ASN A 33 -2.42 26.60 -19.00
CA ASN A 33 -1.83 25.37 -19.53
C ASN A 33 -0.30 25.52 -19.63
N GLY A 34 0.43 24.44 -19.32
CA GLY A 34 1.90 24.46 -19.34
C GLY A 34 2.56 25.16 -18.15
N THR A 35 1.83 25.52 -17.08
CA THR A 35 2.45 26.13 -15.87
C THR A 35 2.99 25.12 -14.84
N GLY A 36 3.01 23.83 -15.16
CA GLY A 36 3.64 22.82 -14.31
C GLY A 36 2.77 22.21 -13.21
N LYS A 37 1.48 22.55 -13.15
CA LYS A 37 0.52 21.98 -12.16
C LYS A 37 0.57 20.46 -12.07
N THR A 38 0.51 19.77 -13.21
CA THR A 38 0.54 18.30 -13.24
C THR A 38 1.91 17.76 -12.90
N THR A 39 3.00 18.41 -13.34
CA THR A 39 4.35 17.99 -12.95
C THR A 39 4.54 18.11 -11.44
N PHE A 40 4.08 19.19 -10.82
CA PHE A 40 4.10 19.37 -9.37
C PHE A 40 3.35 18.24 -8.66
N MET A 41 2.13 17.92 -9.11
CA MET A 41 1.34 16.80 -8.56
C MET A 41 1.96 15.42 -8.82
N ASN A 42 2.69 15.27 -9.92
CA ASN A 42 3.39 14.03 -10.25
C ASN A 42 4.58 13.83 -9.32
N ILE A 43 5.42 14.84 -9.13
CA ILE A 43 6.54 14.77 -8.19
C ILE A 43 6.02 14.48 -6.77
N LEU A 44 5.03 15.24 -6.31
CA LEU A 44 4.46 15.06 -4.98
C LEU A 44 3.94 13.63 -4.77
N GLN A 45 3.15 13.12 -5.73
CA GLN A 45 2.63 11.76 -5.63
C GLN A 45 3.76 10.73 -5.67
N SER A 46 4.65 10.78 -6.67
CA SER A 46 5.65 9.72 -6.85
C SER A 46 6.61 9.64 -5.66
N VAL A 47 6.90 10.77 -5.01
CA VAL A 47 7.68 10.81 -3.77
C VAL A 47 6.92 10.21 -2.59
N LEU A 48 5.63 10.50 -2.44
CA LEU A 48 4.81 9.95 -1.35
C LEU A 48 4.49 8.46 -1.54
N SER A 49 4.40 7.97 -2.78
CA SER A 49 4.16 6.57 -3.11
C SER A 49 5.44 5.73 -3.27
N VAL A 50 6.62 6.36 -3.23
CA VAL A 50 7.91 5.73 -3.57
C VAL A 50 7.89 5.09 -4.97
N ASP A 51 7.30 5.79 -5.94
CA ASP A 51 7.25 5.37 -7.35
C ASP A 51 8.55 5.78 -8.04
N ILE A 52 9.49 4.83 -8.15
CA ILE A 52 10.82 5.05 -8.74
C ILE A 52 10.71 5.56 -10.17
N ASP A 53 9.88 4.91 -11.00
CA ASP A 53 9.75 5.26 -12.42
C ASP A 53 9.20 6.68 -12.57
N GLY A 54 8.20 7.06 -11.77
CA GLY A 54 7.68 8.43 -11.74
C GLY A 54 8.70 9.47 -11.25
N ILE A 55 9.54 9.11 -10.28
CA ILE A 55 10.61 10.01 -9.80
C ILE A 55 11.70 10.18 -10.85
N MET A 56 12.07 9.11 -11.57
CA MET A 56 13.05 9.16 -12.65
C MET A 56 12.55 10.03 -13.82
N ASN A 57 11.26 9.92 -14.14
CA ASN A 57 10.63 10.67 -15.24
C ASN A 57 10.32 12.15 -14.91
N THR A 58 10.60 12.60 -13.68
CA THR A 58 10.35 13.99 -13.27
C THR A 58 11.65 14.75 -13.01
N ASN A 59 11.67 16.02 -13.43
CA ASN A 59 12.85 16.87 -13.30
C ASN A 59 12.76 17.75 -12.03
N PHE A 60 13.47 17.32 -10.98
CA PHE A 60 13.67 18.03 -9.71
C PHE A 60 14.90 17.47 -8.99
N ASP A 61 15.55 18.27 -8.15
CA ASP A 61 16.72 17.84 -7.37
C ASP A 61 16.33 17.44 -5.95
N ARG A 62 15.48 18.25 -5.33
CA ARG A 62 15.05 18.06 -3.95
C ARG A 62 13.61 18.44 -3.76
N ILE A 63 12.93 17.68 -2.91
CA ILE A 63 11.59 17.99 -2.40
C ILE A 63 11.60 17.93 -0.88
N GLU A 64 10.88 18.85 -0.26
CA GLU A 64 10.61 18.89 1.18
C GLU A 64 9.10 19.02 1.41
N ILE A 65 8.53 18.04 2.09
CA ILE A 65 7.10 17.95 2.40
C ILE A 65 6.96 18.06 3.92
N LYS A 66 6.31 19.12 4.39
CA LYS A 66 5.96 19.28 5.80
C LYS A 66 4.56 18.76 6.03
N LEU A 67 4.44 17.94 7.05
CA LEU A 67 3.23 17.25 7.46
C LEU A 67 2.81 17.74 8.85
N ARG A 68 1.50 17.91 9.06
CA ARG A 68 0.92 18.33 10.34
C ARG A 68 -0.17 17.36 10.78
N HIS A 69 -0.16 17.03 12.07
CA HIS A 69 -1.25 16.35 12.76
C HIS A 69 -1.39 16.96 14.14
N ASN A 70 -2.44 17.75 14.36
CA ASN A 70 -2.62 18.57 15.55
C ASN A 70 -1.35 19.43 15.79
N SER A 71 -0.69 19.28 16.93
CA SER A 71 0.56 19.98 17.27
C SER A 71 1.83 19.28 16.78
N SER A 72 1.73 18.06 16.24
CA SER A 72 2.88 17.29 15.76
C SER A 72 3.22 17.67 14.31
N ILE A 73 4.48 18.03 14.08
CA ILE A 73 5.02 18.30 12.75
C ILE A 73 6.01 17.20 12.38
N LYS A 74 5.89 16.67 11.16
CA LYS A 74 6.87 15.77 10.57
C LYS A 74 7.33 16.32 9.23
N THR A 75 8.55 15.97 8.85
CA THR A 75 9.12 16.41 7.57
C THR A 75 9.62 15.20 6.80
N ILE A 76 9.24 15.13 5.53
CA ILE A 76 9.76 14.18 4.56
C ILE A 76 10.62 14.99 3.59
N LYS A 77 11.85 14.57 3.38
CA LYS A 77 12.73 15.13 2.33
C LYS A 77 13.13 14.01 1.39
N ALA A 78 13.18 14.29 0.11
CA ALA A 78 13.79 13.41 -0.88
C ALA A 78 14.74 14.22 -1.75
N LYS A 79 15.96 13.73 -1.97
CA LYS A 79 16.99 14.40 -2.75
C LYS A 79 17.66 13.43 -3.71
N LYS A 80 17.72 13.80 -4.99
CA LYS A 80 18.53 13.10 -5.99
C LYS A 80 20.00 13.39 -5.75
N ILE A 81 20.78 12.35 -5.61
CA ILE A 81 22.22 12.40 -5.45
C ILE A 81 22.82 11.78 -6.70
N GLU A 82 23.50 12.63 -7.47
CA GLU A 82 24.35 12.21 -8.56
C GLU A 82 25.76 12.02 -8.01
N ASN A 83 26.36 10.87 -8.30
CA ASN A 83 27.76 10.62 -8.00
C ASN A 83 28.49 10.50 -9.33
N PRO A 84 29.48 11.36 -9.63
CA PRO A 84 30.22 11.29 -10.89
C PRO A 84 30.95 9.95 -11.08
N ASN A 85 31.19 9.20 -10.01
CA ASN A 85 31.86 7.90 -10.05
C ASN A 85 30.91 6.70 -10.21
N PHE A 86 29.59 6.89 -10.11
CA PHE A 86 28.61 5.81 -10.23
C PHE A 86 27.51 6.18 -11.24
N PRO A 87 27.23 5.33 -12.25
CA PRO A 87 26.25 5.65 -13.29
C PRO A 87 24.80 5.62 -12.79
N ILE A 88 24.55 5.14 -11.57
CA ILE A 88 23.20 4.99 -11.01
C ILE A 88 22.95 6.13 -10.04
N GLN A 89 21.93 6.95 -10.33
CA GLN A 89 21.45 7.97 -9.41
C GLN A 89 20.87 7.33 -8.16
N VAL A 90 21.12 7.93 -7.00
CA VAL A 90 20.56 7.49 -5.72
C VAL A 90 19.60 8.56 -5.23
N LEU A 91 18.46 8.13 -4.69
CA LEU A 91 17.51 8.99 -4.02
C LEU A 91 17.65 8.83 -2.51
N GLU A 92 18.09 9.88 -1.82
CA GLU A 92 18.12 9.92 -0.36
C GLU A 92 16.78 10.42 0.17
N TYR A 93 16.08 9.57 0.93
CA TYR A 93 14.94 9.96 1.74
C TYR A 93 15.37 10.27 3.15
N GLN A 94 14.86 11.36 3.70
CA GLN A 94 14.90 11.66 5.12
C GLN A 94 13.47 11.79 5.64
N ILE A 95 13.04 10.84 6.47
CA ILE A 95 11.74 10.85 7.12
C ILE A 95 11.98 11.19 8.60
N SER A 96 11.75 12.44 8.96
CA SER A 96 12.10 12.99 10.29
C SER A 96 13.61 12.83 10.59
N GLN A 97 13.98 11.86 11.44
CA GLN A 97 15.38 11.58 11.81
C GLN A 97 15.99 10.41 11.03
N SER A 98 15.16 9.55 10.43
CA SER A 98 15.64 8.36 9.73
C SER A 98 16.01 8.70 8.29
N LYS A 99 17.18 8.22 7.85
CA LYS A 99 17.64 8.34 6.46
C LYS A 99 17.59 6.99 5.77
N PHE A 100 17.15 6.99 4.53
CA PHE A 100 17.06 5.83 3.66
C PHE A 100 17.60 6.20 2.28
N GLN A 101 18.16 5.23 1.58
CA GLN A 101 18.66 5.42 0.23
C GLN A 101 18.07 4.36 -0.67
N VAL A 102 17.61 4.79 -1.85
CA VAL A 102 17.07 3.92 -2.89
C VAL A 102 17.81 4.23 -4.18
N ARG A 103 18.22 3.18 -4.89
CA ARG A 103 18.80 3.32 -6.22
C ARG A 103 17.69 3.57 -7.25
N LEU A 104 17.82 4.64 -8.03
CA LEU A 104 16.87 4.99 -9.09
C LEU A 104 17.16 4.14 -10.32
N ILE A 105 16.38 3.07 -10.47
CA ILE A 105 16.55 2.08 -11.51
C ILE A 105 15.18 1.82 -12.16
N PRO A 106 15.08 1.78 -13.50
CA PRO A 106 13.83 1.49 -14.16
C PRO A 106 13.35 0.08 -13.81
N SER A 107 12.08 -0.06 -13.45
CA SER A 107 11.50 -1.34 -13.03
C SER A 107 11.59 -2.42 -14.12
N ASP A 108 11.57 -2.00 -15.40
CA ASP A 108 11.54 -2.89 -16.57
C ASP A 108 12.91 -3.19 -17.19
N ASP A 109 14.03 -2.71 -16.62
CA ASP A 109 15.35 -2.92 -17.22
C ASP A 109 15.84 -4.37 -17.11
N ARG A 110 15.61 -5.14 -18.18
CA ARG A 110 15.98 -6.57 -18.35
C ARG A 110 17.47 -6.87 -18.23
N ARG A 111 18.34 -5.86 -18.25
CA ARG A 111 19.79 -6.03 -18.11
C ARG A 111 20.22 -6.26 -16.67
N ILE A 112 19.33 -6.05 -15.71
CA ILE A 112 19.62 -6.06 -14.28
C ILE A 112 19.31 -7.43 -13.67
N SER A 113 20.27 -7.94 -12.88
CA SER A 113 20.13 -9.22 -12.18
C SER A 113 18.87 -9.25 -11.27
N PRO A 114 18.10 -10.36 -11.26
CA PRO A 114 16.91 -10.49 -10.41
C PRO A 114 17.19 -10.26 -8.92
N GLY A 115 18.36 -10.68 -8.42
CA GLY A 115 18.75 -10.47 -7.03
C GLY A 115 18.94 -8.99 -6.69
N PHE A 116 19.43 -8.20 -7.64
CA PHE A 116 19.60 -6.77 -7.44
C PHE A 116 18.25 -6.04 -7.47
N ARG A 117 17.33 -6.42 -8.36
CA ARG A 117 15.96 -5.90 -8.38
C ARG A 117 15.23 -6.15 -7.07
N ARG A 118 15.36 -7.37 -6.52
CA ARG A 118 14.77 -7.72 -5.23
C ARG A 118 15.26 -6.80 -4.10
N ARG A 119 16.57 -6.50 -4.06
CA ARG A 119 17.10 -5.57 -3.06
C ARG A 119 16.52 -4.16 -3.19
N VAL A 120 16.39 -3.65 -4.42
CA VAL A 120 15.77 -2.33 -4.65
C VAL A 120 14.30 -2.32 -4.22
N GLN A 121 13.57 -3.41 -4.50
CA GLN A 121 12.19 -3.56 -4.05
C GLN A 121 12.09 -3.59 -2.51
N GLU A 122 12.99 -4.30 -1.83
CA GLU A 122 13.08 -4.32 -0.38
C GLU A 122 13.40 -2.93 0.21
N GLU A 123 14.34 -2.19 -0.39
CA GLU A 123 14.66 -0.79 -0.02
C GLU A 123 13.42 0.11 -0.17
N CYS A 124 12.67 -0.03 -1.26
CA CYS A 124 11.44 0.75 -1.49
C CYS A 124 10.33 0.42 -0.50
N GLU A 125 10.12 -0.87 -0.21
CA GLU A 125 9.05 -1.33 0.67
C GLU A 125 9.25 -0.83 2.11
N GLN A 126 10.50 -0.75 2.57
CA GLN A 126 10.84 -0.15 3.87
C GLN A 126 10.39 1.32 3.96
N ILE A 127 10.67 2.12 2.93
CA ILE A 127 10.28 3.52 2.87
C ILE A 127 8.76 3.64 2.77
N LYS A 128 8.15 2.83 1.90
CA LYS A 128 6.70 2.83 1.67
C LYS A 128 5.92 2.51 2.94
N THR A 129 6.38 1.53 3.72
CA THR A 129 5.81 1.19 5.02
C THR A 129 5.83 2.42 5.94
N LYS A 130 6.97 3.11 6.03
CA LYS A 130 7.11 4.32 6.86
C LYS A 130 6.26 5.49 6.39
N LEU A 131 6.10 5.68 5.09
CA LEU A 131 5.26 6.75 4.55
C LEU A 131 3.76 6.45 4.74
N THR A 132 3.36 5.19 4.65
CA THR A 132 1.96 4.75 4.85
C THR A 132 1.49 4.98 6.29
N GLU A 133 2.41 4.86 7.27
CA GLU A 133 2.13 5.25 8.67
C GLU A 133 1.80 6.74 8.82
N LEU A 134 2.27 7.60 7.89
CA LEU A 134 2.13 9.05 7.99
C LEU A 134 0.93 9.58 7.19
N VAL A 135 0.77 9.12 5.94
CA VAL A 135 -0.17 9.69 4.97
C VAL A 135 -0.90 8.59 4.20
N THR A 136 -2.24 8.68 4.13
CA THR A 136 -3.03 7.94 3.12
C THR A 136 -2.98 8.69 1.80
N LEU A 137 -2.42 8.05 0.79
CA LEU A 137 -2.36 8.59 -0.56
C LEU A 137 -3.40 7.90 -1.45
N SER A 138 -4.29 8.68 -2.07
CA SER A 138 -5.21 8.21 -3.11
C SER A 138 -5.06 9.07 -4.36
N SER A 139 -4.49 8.46 -5.41
CA SER A 139 -4.32 8.95 -6.78
C SER A 139 -5.47 8.60 -7.73
N LEU A 140 -6.22 9.56 -8.32
CA LEU A 140 -7.11 9.26 -9.45
C LEU A 140 -6.81 10.16 -10.64
N SER A 141 -6.11 9.62 -11.63
CA SER A 141 -5.93 10.23 -12.95
C SER A 141 -6.65 9.42 -14.01
N VAL A 142 -7.49 10.08 -14.81
CA VAL A 142 -8.28 9.45 -15.88
C VAL A 142 -7.61 9.63 -17.24
N TYR A 143 -7.36 10.87 -17.67
CA TYR A 143 -6.87 11.18 -19.03
C TYR A 143 -5.35 11.36 -19.15
N ARG A 144 -4.63 11.38 -18.03
CA ARG A 144 -3.17 11.54 -17.98
C ARG A 144 -2.60 10.36 -17.23
N LEU A 145 -2.52 9.21 -17.90
CA LEU A 145 -1.81 8.05 -17.39
C LEU A 145 -0.37 8.47 -17.08
N ARG A 146 0.08 8.14 -15.88
CA ARG A 146 1.42 8.47 -15.40
C ARG A 146 2.36 7.39 -15.93
N ASN A 147 3.52 7.79 -16.44
CA ASN A 147 4.62 6.95 -16.92
C ASN A 147 4.32 6.13 -18.19
N GLY A 148 4.39 6.75 -19.38
CA GLY A 148 4.65 6.06 -20.65
C GLY A 148 3.70 4.93 -21.07
N GLN A 149 2.59 4.72 -20.34
CA GLN A 149 1.52 3.82 -20.76
C GLN A 149 0.73 4.51 -21.86
N ASP A 150 1.24 4.39 -23.07
CA ASP A 150 0.37 4.45 -24.23
C ASP A 150 -0.71 3.37 -24.03
N TYR A 151 -1.91 3.66 -24.51
CA TYR A 151 -3.18 2.94 -24.30
C TYR A 151 -3.20 1.50 -24.85
N GLU A 152 -2.07 0.82 -24.85
CA GLU A 152 -1.75 -0.40 -25.56
C GLU A 152 -1.82 -1.59 -24.61
N VAL A 153 -3.01 -2.18 -24.49
CA VAL A 153 -3.12 -3.49 -23.87
C VAL A 153 -2.72 -4.54 -24.88
N ARG A 154 -1.69 -5.32 -24.54
CA ARG A 154 -1.18 -6.41 -25.36
C ARG A 154 -2.01 -7.66 -25.09
N ASP A 155 -2.91 -7.98 -26.01
CA ASP A 155 -3.69 -9.22 -25.99
C ASP A 155 -3.08 -10.26 -26.95
N LYS A 156 -3.55 -11.52 -26.87
CA LYS A 156 -3.14 -12.61 -27.78
C LYS A 156 -3.36 -12.28 -29.26
N ASN A 157 -4.24 -11.33 -29.57
CA ASN A 157 -4.62 -10.94 -30.93
C ASN A 157 -4.02 -9.59 -31.38
N GLY A 158 -3.06 -9.03 -30.64
CA GLY A 158 -2.39 -7.77 -30.98
C GLY A 158 -2.61 -6.66 -29.96
N THR A 159 -2.09 -5.47 -30.28
CA THR A 159 -2.18 -4.29 -29.42
C THR A 159 -3.47 -3.53 -29.70
N ARG A 160 -4.30 -3.31 -28.67
CA ARG A 160 -5.53 -2.50 -28.80
C ARG A 160 -5.42 -1.24 -27.98
N VAL A 161 -5.81 -0.11 -28.59
CA VAL A 161 -5.98 1.19 -27.94
C VAL A 161 -7.27 1.15 -27.12
N ILE A 162 -7.17 1.14 -25.79
CA ILE A 162 -8.34 1.20 -24.89
C ILE A 162 -8.60 2.63 -24.45
N ALA A 163 -9.87 3.03 -24.35
CA ALA A 163 -10.21 4.35 -23.83
C ALA A 163 -9.72 4.50 -22.36
N PRO A 164 -9.08 5.62 -21.99
CA PRO A 164 -8.56 5.86 -20.63
C PRO A 164 -9.56 5.61 -19.51
N VAL A 165 -10.81 6.01 -19.74
CA VAL A 165 -11.91 5.88 -18.79
C VAL A 165 -12.23 4.40 -18.55
N ASP A 166 -12.38 3.64 -19.64
CA ASP A 166 -12.73 2.21 -19.56
C ASP A 166 -11.61 1.40 -18.95
N TYR A 167 -10.35 1.74 -19.28
CA TYR A 167 -9.18 1.16 -18.63
C TYR A 167 -9.23 1.38 -17.12
N LYS A 168 -9.44 2.62 -16.68
CA LYS A 168 -9.48 2.95 -15.25
C LYS A 168 -10.68 2.33 -14.56
N LEU A 169 -11.83 2.24 -15.22
CA LEU A 169 -13.01 1.56 -14.70
C LEU A 169 -12.73 0.06 -14.51
N GLY A 170 -12.09 -0.58 -15.48
CA GLY A 170 -11.67 -1.98 -15.39
C GLY A 170 -10.73 -2.24 -14.21
N GLU A 171 -9.71 -1.37 -14.04
CA GLU A 171 -8.79 -1.43 -12.90
C GLU A 171 -9.53 -1.32 -11.56
N LEU A 172 -10.42 -0.33 -11.42
CA LEU A 172 -11.21 -0.13 -10.20
C LEU A 172 -12.16 -1.30 -9.91
N LEU A 173 -12.75 -1.90 -10.94
CA LEU A 173 -13.59 -3.09 -10.80
C LEU A 173 -12.78 -4.30 -10.33
N GLN A 174 -11.57 -4.47 -10.86
CA GLN A 174 -10.66 -5.53 -10.43
C GLN A 174 -10.25 -5.35 -8.96
N ASP A 175 -9.84 -4.15 -8.56
CA ASP A 175 -9.48 -3.82 -7.18
C ASP A 175 -10.65 -4.06 -6.22
N LEU A 176 -11.86 -3.66 -6.61
CA LEU A 176 -13.08 -3.90 -5.84
C LEU A 176 -13.38 -5.40 -5.69
N THR A 177 -13.17 -6.17 -6.75
CA THR A 177 -13.35 -7.64 -6.72
C THR A 177 -12.34 -8.29 -5.77
N HIS A 178 -11.07 -7.89 -5.81
CA HIS A 178 -10.05 -8.36 -4.89
C HIS A 178 -10.39 -8.02 -3.44
N TYR A 179 -10.87 -6.80 -3.19
CA TYR A 179 -11.31 -6.36 -1.88
C TYR A 179 -12.49 -7.20 -1.34
N GLN A 180 -13.50 -7.48 -2.19
CA GLN A 180 -14.62 -8.34 -1.82
C GLN A 180 -14.18 -9.76 -1.47
N LEU A 181 -13.20 -10.30 -2.21
CA LEU A 181 -12.63 -11.62 -1.93
C LEU A 181 -11.90 -11.66 -0.58
N ASP A 182 -11.06 -10.67 -0.30
CA ASP A 182 -10.38 -10.52 1.00
C ASP A 182 -11.38 -10.38 2.16
N LEU A 183 -12.43 -9.59 1.97
CA LEU A 183 -13.49 -9.43 2.97
C LEU A 183 -14.23 -10.75 3.24
N SER A 184 -14.55 -11.50 2.18
CA SER A 184 -15.15 -12.83 2.31
C SER A 184 -14.23 -13.81 3.05
N GLN A 185 -12.93 -13.76 2.79
CA GLN A 185 -11.96 -14.59 3.49
C GLN A 185 -11.90 -14.25 4.99
N LYS A 186 -11.80 -12.97 5.34
CA LYS A 186 -11.85 -12.49 6.74
C LYS A 186 -13.13 -12.93 7.45
N ALA A 187 -14.28 -12.84 6.79
CA ALA A 187 -15.56 -13.29 7.35
C ALA A 187 -15.55 -14.81 7.63
N ARG A 188 -14.98 -15.61 6.73
CA ARG A 188 -14.81 -17.06 6.92
C ARG A 188 -13.88 -17.38 8.08
N ASP A 189 -12.79 -16.63 8.25
CA ASP A 189 -11.84 -16.83 9.35
C ASP A 189 -12.50 -16.53 10.70
N VAL A 190 -13.27 -15.43 10.79
CA VAL A 190 -14.06 -15.09 11.98
C VAL A 190 -15.09 -16.18 12.29
N ALA A 191 -15.84 -16.63 11.28
CA ALA A 191 -16.83 -17.70 11.45
C ALA A 191 -16.18 -19.01 11.91
N THR A 192 -15.01 -19.36 11.36
CA THR A 192 -14.26 -20.56 11.74
C THR A 192 -13.74 -20.46 13.18
N LYS A 193 -13.23 -19.29 13.58
CA LYS A 193 -12.79 -19.05 14.95
C LYS A 193 -13.96 -19.16 15.93
N LEU A 194 -15.09 -18.52 15.62
CA LEU A 194 -16.30 -18.63 16.43
C LEU A 194 -16.78 -20.08 16.57
N GLN A 195 -16.78 -20.86 15.48
CA GLN A 195 -17.13 -22.29 15.53
C GLN A 195 -16.20 -23.08 16.43
N LYS A 196 -14.88 -22.82 16.39
CA LYS A 196 -13.91 -23.46 17.29
C LYS A 196 -14.15 -23.08 18.75
N ASP A 197 -14.39 -21.80 19.03
CA ASP A 197 -14.62 -21.30 20.38
C ASP A 197 -15.92 -21.87 20.98
N VAL A 198 -16.99 -21.93 20.18
CA VAL A 198 -18.27 -22.57 20.59
C VAL A 198 -18.09 -24.06 20.82
N LEU A 199 -17.38 -24.77 19.93
CA LEU A 199 -17.10 -26.20 20.11
C LEU A 199 -16.31 -26.44 21.40
N ALA A 200 -15.26 -25.67 21.65
CA ALA A 200 -14.46 -25.74 22.86
C ALA A 200 -15.31 -25.50 24.11
N SER A 201 -16.23 -24.53 24.09
CA SER A 201 -17.14 -24.27 25.21
C SER A 201 -18.18 -25.38 25.44
N ILE A 202 -18.51 -26.20 24.44
CA ILE A 202 -19.42 -27.34 24.59
C ILE A 202 -18.66 -28.57 25.11
N LEU A 203 -17.44 -28.78 24.61
CA LEU A 203 -16.60 -29.92 24.97
C LEU A 203 -15.97 -29.79 26.35
N TYR A 204 -15.57 -28.58 26.73
CA TYR A 204 -14.97 -28.30 28.04
C TYR A 204 -15.98 -27.57 28.92
N SER A 205 -16.48 -28.25 29.94
CA SER A 205 -17.33 -27.64 30.95
C SER A 205 -16.48 -26.82 31.94
N LYS A 206 -17.10 -25.88 32.67
CA LYS A 206 -16.41 -25.15 33.76
C LYS A 206 -15.88 -26.07 34.88
N GLU A 207 -16.34 -27.32 34.95
CA GLU A 207 -15.89 -28.32 35.92
C GLU A 207 -14.56 -28.97 35.52
N ASP A 208 -14.30 -29.10 34.22
CA ASP A 208 -13.03 -29.64 33.68
C ASP A 208 -11.84 -28.71 33.96
N SER A 209 -12.11 -27.41 34.14
CA SER A 209 -11.10 -26.39 34.46
C SER A 209 -10.55 -26.47 35.90
N ARG A 210 -11.19 -27.25 36.79
CA ARG A 210 -10.80 -27.37 38.21
C ARG A 210 -9.73 -28.43 38.48
N HIS A 211 -9.43 -29.30 37.51
CA HIS A 211 -8.44 -30.37 37.68
C HIS A 211 -7.13 -30.03 36.95
N LYS A 212 -6.15 -29.46 37.67
CA LYS A 212 -4.78 -29.17 37.19
C LYS A 212 -3.88 -30.42 37.08
N GLY A 213 -4.42 -31.57 36.68
CA GLY A 213 -3.67 -32.81 36.52
C GLY A 213 -4.12 -33.58 35.29
N TYR A 214 -3.19 -34.32 34.67
CA TYR A 214 -3.51 -35.24 33.57
C TYR A 214 -4.41 -36.36 34.13
N ILE A 215 -5.70 -36.33 33.76
CA ILE A 215 -6.64 -37.41 34.09
C ILE A 215 -6.28 -38.59 33.18
N LEU A 216 -5.69 -39.63 33.77
CA LEU A 216 -5.23 -40.86 33.08
C LEU A 216 -6.36 -41.82 32.69
N SER A 217 -7.62 -41.52 33.01
CA SER A 217 -8.78 -42.33 32.61
C SER A 217 -9.40 -41.80 31.31
N TYR A 218 -8.80 -42.17 30.17
CA TYR A 218 -9.37 -41.92 28.84
C TYR A 218 -10.44 -42.96 28.53
N ASP A 219 -11.71 -42.54 28.51
CA ASP A 219 -12.81 -43.38 28.03
C ASP A 219 -13.16 -42.98 26.59
N LYS A 220 -12.68 -43.80 25.66
CA LYS A 220 -12.81 -43.60 24.22
C LYS A 220 -14.26 -43.48 23.76
N GLU A 221 -15.18 -44.27 24.32
CA GLU A 221 -16.57 -44.25 23.86
C GLU A 221 -17.28 -43.01 24.40
N LYS A 222 -17.02 -42.61 25.65
CA LYS A 222 -17.60 -41.39 26.23
C LYS A 222 -17.18 -40.15 25.45
N GLU A 223 -15.89 -39.94 25.20
CA GLU A 223 -15.39 -38.79 24.42
C GLU A 223 -15.96 -38.76 23.00
N LYS A 224 -16.10 -39.92 22.35
CA LYS A 224 -16.71 -40.04 21.02
C LYS A 224 -18.17 -39.59 21.05
N THR A 225 -18.95 -39.98 22.06
CA THR A 225 -20.34 -39.49 22.22
C THR A 225 -20.40 -37.99 22.43
N ASP A 226 -19.52 -37.43 23.26
CA ASP A 226 -19.49 -35.99 23.57
C ASP A 226 -19.12 -35.16 22.33
N LEU A 227 -18.15 -35.62 21.54
CA LEU A 227 -17.80 -35.04 20.24
C LEU A 227 -18.96 -35.08 19.25
N ILE A 228 -19.68 -36.21 19.15
CA ILE A 228 -20.84 -36.35 18.26
C ILE A 228 -22.00 -35.44 18.71
N ALA A 229 -22.23 -35.32 20.02
CA ALA A 229 -23.25 -34.46 20.58
C ALA A 229 -22.94 -32.97 20.33
N ALA A 230 -21.68 -32.57 20.52
CA ALA A 230 -21.21 -31.23 20.26
C ALA A 230 -21.36 -30.85 18.77
N TYR A 231 -20.97 -31.75 17.86
CA TYR A 231 -21.14 -31.55 16.41
C TYR A 231 -22.62 -31.44 16.00
N LYS A 232 -23.51 -32.25 16.59
CA LYS A 232 -24.95 -32.16 16.33
C LYS A 232 -25.55 -30.82 16.77
N ARG A 233 -25.12 -30.28 17.92
CA ARG A 233 -25.56 -28.95 18.40
C ARG A 233 -25.06 -27.83 17.47
N LEU A 234 -23.79 -27.89 17.05
CA LEU A 234 -23.19 -26.92 16.14
C LEU A 234 -23.89 -26.89 14.77
N ARG A 235 -24.28 -28.06 14.24
CA ARG A 235 -25.01 -28.17 12.98
C ARG A 235 -26.41 -27.56 13.04
N LYS A 236 -27.11 -27.67 14.19
CA LYS A 236 -28.43 -27.04 14.38
C LYS A 236 -28.36 -25.51 14.40
N VAL A 237 -27.32 -24.93 15.02
CA VAL A 237 -27.12 -23.47 15.03
C VAL A 237 -26.89 -22.91 13.61
N ARG A 238 -26.27 -23.71 12.73
CA ARG A 238 -25.99 -23.35 11.34
C ARG A 238 -27.22 -23.39 10.41
N THR A 239 -28.34 -23.97 10.85
CA THR A 239 -29.59 -24.08 10.06
C THR A 239 -30.67 -23.09 10.51
N SER A 240 -30.41 -22.33 11.57
CA SER A 240 -31.30 -21.32 12.15
C SER A 240 -30.84 -19.87 11.91
N LEU A 241 -29.83 -19.67 11.07
CA LEU A 241 -29.30 -18.40 10.57
C LEU A 241 -29.39 -18.42 9.04
#